data_AF-A0A1G2JQ01-F1
#
_entry.id   AF-A0A1G2JQ01-F1
#
_cell.length_a   1.000
_cell.length_b   1.000
_cell.length_c   1.000
_cell.angle_alpha   90.00
_cell.angle_beta   90.00
_cell.angle_gamma   90.00
#
_symmetry.space_group_name_H-M   'P 1'
#
loop_
_entity.id
_entity.type
_entity.pdbx_description
1 polymer ?
#
loop_
_entity_poly.entity_id
_entity_poly.type
_entity_poly.pdbx_seq_one_letter_code
_entity_poly.pdbx_strand_id
1 'polypeptide(L)'
;MQKQKDLTAQAGISLLMVFFIMTAILSVVLGLSTILVNEFKEIRNLGDSLVAFYMADSGVEKTLYYSRQKIPSFPEGVASGVCNICNSCLPADCQNCVAEGEDCNFCRSCRVSYKTVIDVQNNLYFETLATIFPNGDYYNLDISVKGFYKNTSRAINLQIANKDLSSSNPFINNPLAMYSAGLVVISADVIDIDGVDPLSVKAHIRNSNNPNDPDVDVVWLILPEGVEDSYAGTWSLQDGYYFVYIKACDIFNNCGESIKFPITGQ
;
A
#
# COMPACT_ATOMS: atom_id res chain seq x y z
N MET A 1 -37.05 -90.82 1.33
CA MET A 1 -35.74 -90.26 0.90
C MET A 1 -35.84 -89.02 -0.01
N GLN A 2 -37.01 -88.40 -0.20
CA GLN A 2 -37.15 -87.21 -1.07
C GLN A 2 -36.82 -85.87 -0.39
N LYS A 3 -36.90 -85.80 0.94
CA LYS A 3 -36.74 -84.55 1.71
C LYS A 3 -35.29 -84.03 1.79
N GLN A 4 -34.31 -84.83 1.37
CA GLN A 4 -32.88 -84.49 1.45
C GLN A 4 -32.33 -83.83 0.18
N LYS A 5 -33.04 -83.90 -0.96
CA LYS A 5 -32.64 -83.25 -2.22
C LYS A 5 -32.99 -81.75 -2.26
N ASP A 6 -34.00 -81.33 -1.50
CA ASP A 6 -34.44 -79.92 -1.50
C ASP A 6 -33.52 -79.00 -0.67
N LEU A 7 -32.88 -79.53 0.40
CA LEU A 7 -31.95 -78.74 1.22
C LEU A 7 -30.70 -78.28 0.43
N THR A 8 -30.22 -79.08 -0.52
CA THR A 8 -29.05 -78.72 -1.34
C THR A 8 -29.35 -77.64 -2.39
N ALA A 9 -30.61 -77.51 -2.83
CA ALA A 9 -31.02 -76.48 -3.78
C ALA A 9 -31.14 -75.09 -3.10
N GLN A 10 -31.60 -75.05 -1.85
CA GLN A 10 -31.70 -73.81 -1.08
C GLN A 10 -30.34 -73.20 -0.70
N ALA A 11 -29.33 -74.04 -0.43
CA ALA A 11 -27.98 -73.57 -0.09
C ALA A 11 -27.28 -72.84 -1.25
N GLY A 12 -27.52 -73.25 -2.50
CA GLY A 12 -26.94 -72.61 -3.68
C GLY A 12 -27.47 -71.19 -3.94
N ILE A 13 -28.75 -70.96 -3.66
CA ILE A 13 -29.39 -69.65 -3.87
C ILE A 13 -28.86 -68.61 -2.87
N SER A 14 -28.62 -69.01 -1.61
CA SER A 14 -28.06 -68.12 -0.59
C SER A 14 -26.66 -67.61 -0.96
N LEU A 15 -25.81 -68.48 -1.54
CA LEU A 15 -24.47 -68.10 -1.99
C LEU A 15 -24.51 -67.08 -3.15
N LEU A 16 -25.41 -67.27 -4.12
CA LEU A 16 -25.58 -66.34 -5.23
C LEU A 16 -26.02 -64.95 -4.75
N MET A 17 -26.93 -64.88 -3.77
CA MET A 17 -27.38 -63.60 -3.22
C MET A 17 -26.23 -62.84 -2.54
N VAL A 18 -25.40 -63.52 -1.75
CA VAL A 18 -24.23 -62.90 -1.11
C VAL A 18 -23.24 -62.40 -2.17
N PHE A 19 -23.02 -63.17 -3.23
CA PHE A 19 -22.14 -62.77 -4.33
C PHE A 19 -22.65 -61.50 -5.04
N PHE A 20 -23.95 -61.40 -5.32
CA PHE A 20 -24.53 -60.19 -5.92
C PHE A 20 -24.45 -58.97 -5.00
N ILE A 21 -24.65 -59.14 -3.70
CA ILE A 21 -24.53 -58.04 -2.74
C ILE A 21 -23.07 -57.56 -2.67
N MET A 22 -22.10 -58.48 -2.59
CA MET A 22 -20.69 -58.15 -2.56
C MET A 22 -20.24 -57.43 -3.83
N THR A 23 -20.68 -57.89 -5.00
CA THR A 23 -20.37 -57.23 -6.28
C THR A 23 -21.04 -55.85 -6.41
N ALA A 24 -22.27 -55.68 -5.93
CA ALA A 24 -22.93 -54.38 -5.88
C ALA A 24 -22.16 -53.38 -4.99
N ILE A 25 -21.74 -53.82 -3.79
CA ILE A 25 -20.92 -52.99 -2.89
C ILE A 25 -19.58 -52.63 -3.55
N LEU A 26 -18.90 -53.59 -4.16
CA LEU A 26 -17.63 -53.36 -4.85
C LEU A 26 -17.78 -52.33 -5.99
N SER A 27 -18.85 -52.43 -6.77
CA SER A 27 -19.16 -51.47 -7.85
C SER A 27 -19.32 -50.04 -7.32
N VAL A 28 -20.04 -49.88 -6.20
CA VAL A 28 -20.21 -48.57 -5.55
C VAL A 28 -18.87 -48.02 -5.05
N VAL A 29 -18.05 -48.84 -4.40
CA VAL A 29 -16.74 -48.42 -3.86
C VAL A 29 -15.79 -48.01 -4.98
N LEU A 30 -15.75 -48.77 -6.08
CA LEU A 30 -14.94 -48.43 -7.26
C LEU A 30 -15.45 -47.13 -7.91
N GLY A 31 -16.77 -46.96 -8.02
CA GLY A 31 -17.39 -45.72 -8.52
C GLY A 31 -17.05 -44.49 -7.68
N LEU A 32 -17.05 -44.61 -6.35
CA LEU A 32 -16.65 -43.52 -5.47
C LEU A 32 -15.14 -43.21 -5.57
N SER A 33 -14.32 -44.24 -5.75
CA SER A 33 -12.86 -44.07 -5.87
C SER A 33 -12.47 -43.28 -7.12
N THR A 34 -13.13 -43.49 -8.25
CA THR A 34 -12.85 -42.75 -9.49
C THR A 34 -13.26 -41.28 -9.38
N ILE A 35 -14.39 -40.99 -8.71
CA ILE A 35 -14.81 -39.62 -8.42
C ILE A 35 -13.76 -38.91 -7.56
N LEU A 36 -13.32 -39.53 -6.45
CA LEU A 36 -12.33 -38.94 -5.54
C LEU A 36 -11.01 -38.62 -6.24
N VAL A 37 -10.51 -39.51 -7.10
CA VAL A 37 -9.25 -39.28 -7.84
C VAL A 37 -9.36 -38.08 -8.78
N ASN A 38 -10.52 -37.88 -9.41
CA ASN A 38 -10.74 -36.71 -10.26
C ASN A 38 -10.79 -35.42 -9.44
N GLU A 39 -11.47 -35.41 -8.30
CA GLU A 39 -11.52 -34.25 -7.39
C GLU A 39 -10.14 -33.85 -6.86
N PHE A 40 -9.27 -34.81 -6.55
CA PHE A 40 -7.89 -34.50 -6.12
C PHE A 40 -7.08 -33.74 -7.19
N LYS A 41 -7.34 -34.01 -8.47
CA LYS A 41 -6.69 -33.28 -9.57
C LYS A 41 -7.14 -31.82 -9.59
N GLU A 42 -8.42 -31.56 -9.35
CA GLU A 42 -8.95 -30.19 -9.29
C GLU A 42 -8.46 -29.43 -8.06
N ILE A 43 -8.34 -30.07 -6.90
CA ILE A 43 -7.74 -29.47 -5.70
C ILE A 43 -6.29 -29.03 -5.97
N ARG A 44 -5.51 -29.83 -6.72
CA ARG A 44 -4.15 -29.45 -7.09
C ARG A 44 -4.13 -28.21 -7.99
N ASN A 45 -5.06 -28.12 -8.95
CA ASN A 45 -5.20 -26.94 -9.80
C ASN A 45 -5.59 -25.69 -8.99
N LEU A 46 -6.43 -25.85 -7.96
CA LEU A 46 -6.76 -24.77 -7.02
C LEU A 46 -5.55 -24.32 -6.21
N GLY A 47 -4.71 -25.27 -5.75
CA GLY A 47 -3.44 -24.95 -5.11
C GLY A 47 -2.51 -24.13 -6.00
N ASP A 48 -2.32 -24.57 -7.25
CA ASP A 48 -1.50 -23.85 -8.23
C ASP A 48 -2.09 -22.45 -8.55
N SER A 49 -3.43 -22.33 -8.57
CA SER A 49 -4.15 -21.07 -8.74
C SER A 49 -3.92 -20.10 -7.57
N LEU A 50 -3.89 -20.57 -6.33
CA LEU A 50 -3.63 -19.73 -5.16
C LEU A 50 -2.21 -19.17 -5.20
N VAL A 51 -1.22 -20.00 -5.55
CA VAL A 51 0.16 -19.55 -5.70
C VAL A 51 0.28 -18.49 -6.80
N ALA A 52 -0.34 -18.70 -7.96
CA ALA A 52 -0.37 -17.71 -9.04
C ALA A 52 -1.05 -16.40 -8.61
N PHE A 53 -2.09 -16.46 -7.77
CA PHE A 53 -2.74 -15.27 -7.20
C PHE A 53 -1.79 -14.51 -6.26
N TYR A 54 -1.08 -15.19 -5.35
CA TYR A 54 -0.09 -14.56 -4.48
C TYR A 54 1.05 -13.89 -5.25
N MET A 55 1.45 -14.46 -6.40
CA MET A 55 2.42 -13.81 -7.28
C MET A 55 1.87 -12.52 -7.90
N ALA A 56 0.59 -12.51 -8.29
CA ALA A 56 -0.05 -11.30 -8.78
C ALA A 56 -0.14 -10.22 -7.68
N ASP A 57 -0.51 -10.63 -6.47
CA ASP A 57 -0.60 -9.75 -5.30
C ASP A 57 0.76 -9.13 -4.94
N SER A 58 1.82 -9.95 -4.97
CA SER A 58 3.20 -9.47 -4.76
C SER A 58 3.62 -8.42 -5.80
N GLY A 59 3.18 -8.57 -7.05
CA GLY A 59 3.45 -7.56 -8.09
C GLY A 59 2.67 -6.26 -7.89
N VAL A 60 1.43 -6.34 -7.35
CA VAL A 60 0.64 -5.17 -6.97
C VAL A 60 1.33 -4.42 -5.84
N GLU A 61 1.66 -5.11 -4.76
CA GLU A 61 2.36 -4.54 -3.59
C GLU A 61 3.69 -3.90 -3.98
N LYS A 62 4.46 -4.54 -4.86
CA LYS A 62 5.72 -3.95 -5.38
C LYS A 62 5.46 -2.65 -6.14
N THR A 63 4.43 -2.61 -6.99
CA THR A 63 4.10 -1.39 -7.73
C THR A 63 3.62 -0.28 -6.79
N LEU A 64 2.78 -0.63 -5.81
CA LEU A 64 2.31 0.29 -4.78
C LEU A 64 3.44 0.83 -3.92
N TYR A 65 4.42 0.00 -3.58
CA TYR A 65 5.60 0.40 -2.84
C TYR A 65 6.35 1.52 -3.58
N TYR A 66 6.64 1.34 -4.86
CA TYR A 66 7.27 2.38 -5.68
C TYR A 66 6.34 3.57 -5.94
N SER A 67 5.02 3.37 -6.02
CA SER A 67 4.07 4.47 -6.14
C SER A 67 4.11 5.40 -4.93
N ARG A 68 4.32 4.85 -3.74
CA ARG A 68 4.49 5.61 -2.48
C ARG A 68 5.86 6.26 -2.36
N GLN A 69 6.90 5.71 -3.00
CA GLN A 69 8.20 6.35 -3.03
C GLN A 69 8.14 7.61 -3.89
N LYS A 70 8.44 8.76 -3.28
CA LYS A 70 8.57 10.03 -3.99
C LYS A 70 9.95 10.08 -4.63
N ILE A 71 10.04 10.50 -5.88
CA ILE A 71 11.32 10.79 -6.53
C ILE A 71 11.68 12.24 -6.16
N PRO A 72 12.74 12.48 -5.37
CA PRO A 72 13.15 13.83 -4.99
C PRO A 72 13.92 14.49 -6.14
N SER A 73 13.27 14.73 -7.27
CA SER A 73 13.89 15.44 -8.38
C SER A 73 12.87 15.71 -9.47
N PHE A 74 12.34 16.93 -9.51
CA PHE A 74 12.37 17.81 -10.68
C PHE A 74 11.77 19.17 -10.26
N PRO A 75 12.13 20.31 -10.90
CA PRO A 75 11.73 21.65 -10.44
C PRO A 75 10.22 21.96 -10.49
N GLU A 76 9.37 21.02 -10.94
CA GLU A 76 7.96 21.28 -11.27
C GLU A 76 6.96 20.25 -10.67
N GLY A 77 7.35 19.45 -9.66
CA GLY A 77 6.40 18.65 -8.87
C GLY A 77 6.86 17.23 -8.51
N VAL A 78 6.11 16.58 -7.63
CA VAL A 78 6.32 15.16 -7.22
C VAL A 78 5.68 14.24 -8.23
N ALA A 79 6.50 13.56 -9.02
CA ALA A 79 6.07 12.42 -9.81
C ALA A 79 5.95 11.16 -8.92
N SER A 80 4.94 10.33 -9.19
CA SER A 80 4.84 8.98 -8.60
C SER A 80 6.11 8.18 -8.91
N GLY A 81 6.67 7.49 -7.91
CA GLY A 81 7.88 6.68 -8.09
C GLY A 81 7.73 5.49 -9.03
N VAL A 82 6.49 5.16 -9.44
CA VAL A 82 6.22 4.11 -10.44
C VAL A 82 7.00 4.34 -11.74
N CYS A 83 7.09 5.58 -12.23
CA CYS A 83 7.80 5.86 -13.48
C CYS A 83 9.32 5.64 -13.38
N ASN A 84 9.86 5.65 -12.16
CA ASN A 84 11.28 5.42 -11.91
C ASN A 84 11.59 3.96 -11.49
N ILE A 85 10.60 3.06 -11.53
CA ILE A 85 10.79 1.63 -11.27
C ILE A 85 11.92 1.06 -12.13
N CYS A 86 11.96 1.39 -13.43
CA CYS A 86 12.95 0.80 -14.33
C CYS A 86 14.38 1.22 -14.03
N ASN A 87 14.59 2.38 -13.39
CA ASN A 87 15.93 2.82 -13.00
C ASN A 87 16.29 2.41 -11.56
N SER A 88 15.29 2.29 -10.68
CA SER A 88 15.50 2.01 -9.25
C SER A 88 15.53 0.52 -8.93
N CYS A 89 14.84 -0.28 -9.72
CA CYS A 89 14.74 -1.71 -9.51
C CYS A 89 16.01 -2.43 -9.98
N LEU A 90 16.44 -3.43 -9.21
CA LEU A 90 17.56 -4.27 -9.61
C LEU A 90 17.21 -5.05 -10.90
N PRO A 91 18.16 -5.25 -11.83
CA PRO A 91 17.89 -5.96 -13.09
C PRO A 91 17.36 -7.39 -12.90
N ALA A 92 17.72 -8.05 -11.79
CA ALA A 92 17.19 -9.36 -11.44
C ALA A 92 15.69 -9.32 -11.09
N ASP A 93 15.25 -8.21 -10.49
CA ASP A 93 13.92 -8.02 -9.95
C ASP A 93 12.96 -7.38 -10.97
N CYS A 94 13.45 -6.68 -11.99
CA CYS A 94 12.61 -6.07 -13.02
C CYS A 94 13.19 -6.36 -14.41
N GLN A 95 13.05 -7.60 -14.85
CA GLN A 95 13.43 -8.03 -16.19
C GLN A 95 12.52 -7.39 -17.23
N ASN A 96 13.12 -6.99 -18.36
CA ASN A 96 12.43 -6.34 -19.47
C ASN A 96 11.58 -5.14 -19.02
N CYS A 97 12.10 -4.34 -18.09
CA CYS A 97 11.42 -3.14 -17.66
C CYS A 97 11.41 -2.12 -18.80
N VAL A 98 10.22 -1.65 -19.14
CA VAL A 98 9.97 -0.70 -20.22
C VAL A 98 9.04 0.38 -19.68
N ALA A 99 9.46 1.63 -19.79
CA ALA A 99 8.64 2.81 -19.52
C ALA A 99 8.39 3.55 -20.84
N GLU A 100 7.13 3.63 -21.26
CA GLU A 100 6.70 4.22 -22.53
C GLU A 100 5.56 5.23 -22.31
N GLY A 101 5.59 6.35 -23.02
CA GLY A 101 4.56 7.40 -22.91
C GLY A 101 5.05 8.73 -23.43
N GLU A 102 4.12 9.68 -23.62
CA GLU A 102 4.46 11.05 -24.04
C GLU A 102 5.27 11.79 -22.97
N ASP A 103 5.07 11.42 -21.70
CA ASP A 103 5.67 12.14 -20.59
C ASP A 103 6.02 11.25 -19.39
N CYS A 104 6.87 10.25 -19.64
CA CYS A 104 7.42 9.40 -18.58
C CYS A 104 8.46 10.10 -17.70
N ASN A 105 9.04 11.20 -18.16
CA ASN A 105 9.99 11.99 -17.37
C ASN A 105 9.28 12.74 -16.23
N PHE A 106 8.09 13.30 -16.50
CA PHE A 106 7.25 13.94 -15.47
C PHE A 106 6.16 13.02 -14.91
N CYS A 107 6.11 11.76 -15.34
CA CYS A 107 5.19 10.73 -14.88
C CYS A 107 3.70 11.11 -15.00
N ARG A 108 3.34 11.92 -16.00
CA ARG A 108 1.96 12.39 -16.21
C ARG A 108 1.16 11.42 -17.07
N SER A 109 1.78 10.93 -18.14
CA SER A 109 1.19 9.99 -19.09
C SER A 109 2.26 8.95 -19.42
N CYS A 110 2.32 7.91 -18.59
CA CYS A 110 3.37 6.91 -18.66
C CYS A 110 2.82 5.51 -18.40
N ARG A 111 3.34 4.55 -19.15
CA ARG A 111 3.04 3.14 -19.03
C ARG A 111 4.32 2.39 -18.72
N VAL A 112 4.35 1.75 -17.56
CA VAL A 112 5.49 0.97 -17.08
C VAL A 112 5.13 -0.50 -17.09
N SER A 113 5.94 -1.30 -17.78
CA SER A 113 5.80 -2.76 -17.86
C SER A 113 7.07 -3.41 -17.35
N TYR A 114 6.96 -4.43 -16.50
CA TYR A 114 8.12 -5.21 -16.05
C TYR A 114 7.75 -6.63 -15.66
N LYS A 115 8.74 -7.52 -15.63
CA LYS A 115 8.61 -8.91 -15.23
C LYS A 115 9.54 -9.25 -14.07
N THR A 116 9.03 -9.90 -13.03
CA THR A 116 9.84 -10.41 -11.93
C THR A 116 9.79 -11.93 -11.96
N VAL A 117 10.94 -12.60 -12.10
CA VAL A 117 11.04 -14.06 -12.11
C VAL A 117 11.65 -14.53 -10.79
N ILE A 118 10.89 -15.33 -10.04
CA ILE A 118 11.33 -15.84 -8.73
C ILE A 118 11.90 -17.25 -8.87
N ASP A 119 11.24 -18.10 -9.65
CA ASP A 119 11.72 -19.46 -9.92
C ASP A 119 11.43 -19.87 -11.37
N VAL A 120 12.50 -20.05 -12.14
CA VAL A 120 12.46 -20.44 -13.55
C VAL A 120 11.95 -21.87 -13.73
N GLN A 121 12.25 -22.79 -12.80
CA GLN A 121 11.92 -24.21 -12.94
C GLN A 121 10.41 -24.45 -12.82
N ASN A 122 9.77 -23.70 -11.92
CA ASN A 122 8.33 -23.82 -11.66
C ASN A 122 7.50 -22.78 -12.42
N ASN A 123 8.07 -22.03 -13.37
CA ASN A 123 7.41 -20.90 -14.03
C ASN A 123 6.76 -19.94 -13.02
N LEU A 124 7.45 -19.65 -11.90
CA LEU A 124 6.97 -18.77 -10.85
C LEU A 124 7.46 -17.35 -11.13
N TYR A 125 6.57 -16.53 -11.66
CA TYR A 125 6.87 -15.14 -12.00
C TYR A 125 5.59 -14.30 -12.03
N PHE A 126 5.75 -12.98 -12.08
CA PHE A 126 4.65 -12.09 -12.40
C PHE A 126 5.06 -11.04 -13.42
N GLU A 127 4.07 -10.58 -14.18
CA GLU A 127 4.18 -9.54 -15.19
C GLU A 127 3.25 -8.40 -14.77
N THR A 128 3.80 -7.20 -14.64
CA THR A 128 3.07 -6.02 -14.19
C THR A 128 3.00 -5.00 -15.31
N LEU A 129 1.84 -4.38 -15.44
CA LEU A 129 1.58 -3.24 -16.28
C LEU A 129 0.92 -2.13 -15.44
N ALA A 130 1.67 -1.08 -15.16
CA ALA A 130 1.18 0.12 -14.51
C ALA A 130 0.98 1.23 -15.55
N THR A 131 -0.18 1.86 -15.57
CA THR A 131 -0.49 2.97 -16.48
C THR A 131 -0.94 4.16 -15.67
N ILE A 132 -0.28 5.29 -15.90
CA ILE A 132 -0.58 6.57 -15.28
C ILE A 132 -1.13 7.47 -16.37
N PHE A 133 -2.27 8.09 -16.10
CA PHE A 133 -2.89 9.05 -16.99
C PHE A 133 -3.49 10.21 -16.21
N PRO A 134 -3.45 11.43 -16.77
CA PRO A 134 -3.99 12.60 -16.11
C PRO A 134 -5.52 12.56 -16.09
N ASN A 135 -6.10 13.10 -15.03
CA ASN A 135 -7.53 13.25 -14.82
C ASN A 135 -7.82 14.60 -14.17
N GLY A 136 -7.72 15.68 -14.97
CA GLY A 136 -7.77 17.05 -14.44
C GLY A 136 -6.52 17.36 -13.61
N ASP A 137 -6.72 17.84 -12.38
CA ASP A 137 -5.64 18.08 -11.41
C ASP A 137 -5.19 16.80 -10.68
N TYR A 138 -5.63 15.62 -11.12
CA TYR A 138 -5.37 14.32 -10.50
C TYR A 138 -4.66 13.41 -11.48
N TYR A 139 -4.07 12.32 -11.00
CA TYR A 139 -3.66 11.21 -11.86
C TYR A 139 -4.35 9.93 -11.39
N ASN A 140 -4.77 9.13 -12.36
CA ASN A 140 -5.21 7.77 -12.10
C ASN A 140 -4.04 6.83 -12.36
N LEU A 141 -3.86 5.87 -11.46
CA LEU A 141 -2.91 4.79 -11.59
C LEU A 141 -3.67 3.48 -11.73
N ASP A 142 -3.58 2.90 -12.93
CA ASP A 142 -4.14 1.60 -13.25
C ASP A 142 -3.02 0.56 -13.21
N ILE A 143 -3.13 -0.41 -12.31
CA ILE A 143 -2.16 -1.49 -12.12
C ILE A 143 -2.82 -2.79 -12.56
N SER A 144 -2.27 -3.44 -13.58
CA SER A 144 -2.65 -4.77 -14.03
C SER A 144 -1.49 -5.73 -13.82
N VAL A 145 -1.67 -6.73 -12.96
CA VAL A 145 -0.64 -7.74 -12.68
C VAL A 145 -1.15 -9.11 -13.02
N LYS A 146 -0.32 -9.90 -13.70
CA LYS A 146 -0.56 -11.32 -13.97
C LYS A 146 0.51 -12.14 -13.26
N GLY A 147 0.09 -12.96 -12.31
CA GLY A 147 0.94 -13.95 -11.65
C GLY A 147 0.83 -15.32 -12.33
N PHE A 148 1.96 -16.01 -12.41
CA PHE A 148 2.11 -17.29 -13.08
C PHE A 148 2.75 -18.30 -12.13
N TYR A 149 2.24 -19.54 -12.18
CA TYR A 149 2.84 -20.69 -11.53
C TYR A 149 2.50 -21.97 -12.30
N LYS A 150 3.53 -22.70 -12.73
CA LYS A 150 3.43 -23.86 -13.63
C LYS A 150 2.63 -23.53 -14.90
N ASN A 151 1.42 -24.07 -15.02
CA ASN A 151 0.50 -23.88 -16.16
C ASN A 151 -0.74 -23.06 -15.78
N THR A 152 -0.73 -22.41 -14.61
CA THR A 152 -1.84 -21.62 -14.10
C THR A 152 -1.45 -20.16 -14.00
N SER A 153 -2.36 -19.27 -14.37
CA SER A 153 -2.19 -17.83 -14.22
C SER A 153 -3.41 -17.18 -13.57
N ARG A 154 -3.17 -16.12 -12.79
CA ARG A 154 -4.21 -15.26 -12.21
C ARG A 154 -3.84 -13.80 -12.43
N ALA A 155 -4.86 -12.96 -12.55
CA ALA A 155 -4.67 -11.54 -12.80
C ALA A 155 -5.39 -10.72 -11.74
N ILE A 156 -4.78 -9.60 -11.35
CA ILE A 156 -5.37 -8.58 -10.48
C ILE A 156 -5.30 -7.26 -11.25
N ASN A 157 -6.42 -6.55 -11.29
CA ASN A 157 -6.49 -5.20 -11.82
C ASN A 157 -6.93 -4.28 -10.68
N LEU A 158 -6.15 -3.23 -10.44
CA LEU A 158 -6.40 -2.23 -9.41
C LEU A 158 -6.40 -0.87 -10.09
N GLN A 159 -7.44 -0.07 -9.84
CA GLN A 159 -7.50 1.31 -10.29
C GLN A 159 -7.47 2.20 -9.05
N ILE A 160 -6.56 3.15 -9.05
CA ILE A 160 -6.33 4.05 -7.92
C ILE A 160 -6.46 5.46 -8.46
N ALA A 161 -7.48 6.19 -7.97
CA ALA A 161 -7.53 7.62 -8.15
C ALA A 161 -6.66 8.24 -7.06
N ASN A 162 -5.45 8.70 -7.42
CA ASN A 162 -4.61 9.41 -6.49
C ASN A 162 -4.89 10.90 -6.60
N LYS A 163 -5.12 11.52 -5.43
CA LYS A 163 -5.10 12.96 -5.28
C LYS A 163 -3.67 13.44 -5.42
N ASP A 164 -3.48 14.46 -6.24
CA ASP A 164 -2.20 15.13 -6.36
C ASP A 164 -1.81 15.63 -4.97
N LEU A 165 -0.71 15.07 -4.47
CA LEU A 165 -0.19 15.33 -3.12
C LEU A 165 0.31 16.78 -3.00
N SER A 166 0.44 17.49 -4.13
CA SER A 166 0.91 18.86 -4.29
C SER A 166 0.08 19.96 -3.61
N SER A 167 -1.02 19.65 -2.90
CA SER A 167 -1.96 20.69 -2.41
C SER A 167 -2.44 20.54 -0.96
N SER A 168 -1.88 19.60 -0.19
CA SER A 168 -2.17 19.52 1.25
C SER A 168 -1.31 20.54 1.98
N ASN A 169 -1.93 21.54 2.59
CA ASN A 169 -1.19 22.36 3.56
C ASN A 169 -0.93 21.50 4.80
N PRO A 170 0.30 21.51 5.37
CA PRO A 170 0.58 20.84 6.63
C PRO A 170 -0.44 21.21 7.71
N PHE A 171 -0.99 20.24 8.42
CA PHE A 171 -1.96 20.48 9.49
C PHE A 171 -1.23 20.63 10.83
N ILE A 172 -1.51 21.71 11.54
CA ILE A 172 -0.91 21.99 12.85
C ILE A 172 -1.93 21.67 13.94
N ASN A 173 -1.60 20.71 14.79
CA ASN A 173 -2.41 20.26 15.92
C ASN A 173 -1.73 20.57 17.26
N ASN A 174 -2.55 20.65 18.31
CA ASN A 174 -2.10 20.88 19.69
C ASN A 174 -1.05 22.00 19.87
N PRO A 175 -1.21 23.18 19.25
CA PRO A 175 -0.23 24.24 19.44
C PRO A 175 -0.26 24.73 20.89
N LEU A 176 0.92 24.79 21.50
CA LEU A 176 1.10 25.15 22.90
C LEU A 176 2.26 26.16 23.04
N ALA A 177 2.08 27.15 23.91
CA ALA A 177 3.20 27.88 24.50
C ALA A 177 3.08 27.89 26.01
N MET A 178 4.19 27.58 26.68
CA MET A 178 4.28 27.52 28.13
C MET A 178 5.51 28.26 28.62
N TYR A 179 5.35 29.09 29.66
CA TYR A 179 6.46 29.74 30.33
C TYR A 179 7.14 28.78 31.31
N SER A 180 8.46 28.65 31.21
CA SER A 180 9.28 27.83 32.09
C SER A 180 10.66 28.46 32.26
N ALA A 181 11.02 28.77 33.51
CA ALA A 181 12.36 29.24 33.90
C ALA A 181 12.91 30.43 33.08
N GLY A 182 12.06 31.44 32.79
CA GLY A 182 12.46 32.62 32.02
C GLY A 182 12.36 32.49 30.50
N LEU A 183 11.95 31.32 30.00
CA LEU A 183 11.79 31.04 28.58
C LEU A 183 10.35 30.64 28.28
N VAL A 184 9.87 30.94 27.08
CA VAL A 184 8.65 30.38 26.53
C VAL A 184 9.01 29.19 25.68
N VAL A 185 8.52 28.01 26.05
CA VAL A 185 8.60 26.79 25.24
C VAL A 185 7.39 26.78 24.33
N ILE A 186 7.62 26.74 23.02
CA ILE A 186 6.57 26.67 21.99
C ILE A 186 6.65 25.29 21.36
N SER A 187 5.52 24.59 21.26
CA SER A 187 5.44 23.28 20.63
C SER A 187 4.17 23.11 19.82
N ALA A 188 4.22 22.25 18.79
CA ALA A 188 3.03 21.78 18.09
C ALA A 188 3.30 20.44 17.40
N ASP A 189 2.23 19.70 17.19
CA ASP A 189 2.24 18.50 16.36
C ASP A 189 1.94 18.93 14.92
N VAL A 190 2.82 18.61 13.98
CA VAL A 190 2.67 18.96 12.56
C VAL A 190 2.47 17.68 11.78
N ILE A 191 1.26 17.51 11.25
CA ILE A 191 0.87 16.33 10.48
C ILE A 191 0.68 16.78 9.04
N ASP A 192 1.47 16.24 8.12
CA ASP A 192 1.15 16.35 6.70
C ASP A 192 0.41 15.10 6.22
N ILE A 193 -0.81 15.31 5.75
CA ILE A 193 -1.67 14.23 5.24
C ILE A 193 -1.06 13.62 3.97
N ASP A 194 -0.20 14.37 3.29
CA ASP A 194 0.47 13.93 2.07
C ASP A 194 1.76 13.11 2.33
N GLY A 195 2.18 12.99 3.59
CA GLY A 195 3.40 12.27 4.01
C GLY A 195 4.71 12.95 3.60
N VAL A 196 4.73 14.26 3.42
CA VAL A 196 5.96 15.06 3.30
C VAL A 196 6.33 15.64 4.64
N ASP A 197 7.55 15.37 5.09
CA ASP A 197 8.07 16.04 6.28
C ASP A 197 8.11 17.57 6.03
N PRO A 198 7.60 18.39 6.96
CA PRO A 198 7.59 19.84 6.78
C PRO A 198 9.03 20.35 6.66
N LEU A 199 9.31 21.09 5.58
CA LEU A 199 10.61 21.70 5.33
C LEU A 199 10.96 22.73 6.41
N SER A 200 9.94 23.43 6.90
CA SER A 200 10.11 24.43 7.94
C SER A 200 8.90 24.49 8.84
N VAL A 201 9.15 24.49 10.15
CA VAL A 201 8.16 24.79 11.18
C VAL A 201 8.66 25.98 11.97
N LYS A 202 7.90 27.08 11.96
CA LYS A 202 8.29 28.35 12.58
C LYS A 202 7.17 28.86 13.48
N ALA A 203 7.52 29.32 14.67
CA ALA A 203 6.64 30.12 15.50
C ALA A 203 6.89 31.60 15.22
N HIS A 204 5.83 32.31 14.86
CA HIS A 204 5.84 33.75 14.60
C HIS A 204 5.21 34.46 15.81
N ILE A 205 5.92 35.44 16.38
CA ILE A 205 5.54 36.13 17.61
C ILE A 205 5.22 37.59 17.29
N ARG A 206 4.09 38.11 17.79
CA ARG A 206 3.61 39.47 17.50
C ARG A 206 3.09 40.19 18.74
N ASN A 207 3.20 41.51 18.78
CA ASN A 207 2.61 42.37 19.82
C ASN A 207 1.09 42.60 19.67
N SER A 208 0.48 42.05 18.62
CA SER A 208 -0.88 42.37 18.20
C SER A 208 -1.51 41.19 17.49
N ASN A 209 -2.84 41.13 17.54
CA ASN A 209 -3.64 40.13 16.84
C ASN A 209 -3.77 40.40 15.33
N ASN A 210 -3.40 41.59 14.88
CA ASN A 210 -3.54 41.99 13.48
C ASN A 210 -2.59 41.16 12.57
N PRO A 211 -3.12 40.44 11.55
CA PRO A 211 -2.31 39.66 10.63
C PRO A 211 -1.35 40.52 9.77
N ASN A 212 -1.56 41.83 9.67
CA ASN A 212 -0.69 42.72 8.88
C ASN A 212 0.46 43.33 9.69
N ASP A 213 0.45 43.18 11.02
CA ASP A 213 1.54 43.70 11.85
C ASP A 213 2.78 42.80 11.69
N PRO A 214 3.99 43.38 11.64
CA PRO A 214 5.22 42.61 11.48
C PRO A 214 5.46 41.69 12.68
N ASP A 215 6.13 40.56 12.41
CA ASP A 215 6.62 39.69 13.47
C ASP A 215 7.67 40.43 14.31
N VAL A 216 7.52 40.35 15.63
CA VAL A 216 8.52 40.80 16.60
C VAL A 216 9.70 39.85 16.57
N ASP A 217 9.43 38.55 16.46
CA ASP A 217 10.43 37.51 16.38
C ASP A 217 9.90 36.26 15.65
N VAL A 218 10.81 35.43 15.15
CA VAL A 218 10.51 34.17 14.47
C VAL A 218 11.43 33.08 15.00
N VAL A 219 10.84 32.06 15.62
CA VAL A 219 11.57 30.93 16.23
C VAL A 219 11.41 29.68 15.38
N TRP A 220 12.52 29.04 15.03
CA TRP A 220 12.49 27.74 14.38
C TRP A 220 12.14 26.65 15.40
N LEU A 221 11.14 25.84 15.07
CA LEU A 221 10.79 24.66 15.85
C LEU A 221 11.52 23.46 15.26
N ILE A 222 12.17 22.67 16.11
CA ILE A 222 12.99 21.52 15.72
C ILE A 222 12.31 20.26 16.25
N LEU A 223 12.36 19.19 15.45
CA LEU A 223 11.90 17.87 15.88
C LEU A 223 12.88 17.31 16.93
N PRO A 224 12.45 17.08 18.19
CA PRO A 224 13.29 16.46 19.20
C PRO A 224 13.65 15.03 18.80
N GLU A 225 14.85 14.57 19.17
CA GLU A 225 15.25 13.19 18.90
C GLU A 225 14.28 12.20 19.58
N GLY A 226 13.75 11.26 18.78
CA GLY A 226 12.88 10.18 19.26
C GLY A 226 11.41 10.56 19.46
N VAL A 227 10.98 11.74 19.00
CA VAL A 227 9.55 12.13 18.98
C VAL A 227 9.13 12.34 17.53
N GLU A 228 8.14 11.56 17.08
CA GLU A 228 7.56 11.72 15.74
C GLU A 228 6.60 12.92 15.74
N ASP A 229 6.65 13.71 14.66
CA ASP A 229 5.74 14.83 14.31
C ASP A 229 5.58 15.99 15.31
N SER A 230 6.25 15.96 16.47
CA SER A 230 6.13 17.02 17.49
C SER A 230 7.33 17.95 17.45
N TYR A 231 7.12 19.22 17.08
CA TYR A 231 8.17 20.22 16.94
C TYR A 231 8.20 21.15 18.14
N ALA A 232 9.38 21.50 18.63
CA ALA A 232 9.53 22.40 19.77
C ALA A 232 10.66 23.44 19.57
N GLY A 233 10.50 24.59 20.20
CA GLY A 233 11.47 25.67 20.21
C GLY A 233 11.33 26.52 21.47
N THR A 234 12.34 27.36 21.74
CA THR A 234 12.32 28.27 22.89
C THR A 234 12.47 29.71 22.46
N TRP A 235 11.77 30.60 23.15
CA TRP A 235 11.83 32.04 22.96
C TRP A 235 12.13 32.75 24.27
N SER A 236 13.01 33.76 24.24
CA SER A 236 13.30 34.58 25.41
C SER A 236 12.22 35.64 25.58
N LEU A 237 11.49 35.55 26.68
CA LEU A 237 10.34 36.42 26.91
C LEU A 237 10.79 37.85 27.24
N GLN A 238 10.15 38.83 26.62
CA GLN A 238 10.23 40.24 26.97
C GLN A 238 8.95 40.65 27.71
N ASP A 239 9.02 41.72 28.50
CA ASP A 239 7.85 42.27 29.19
C ASP A 239 6.82 42.74 28.16
N GLY A 240 5.61 42.18 28.20
CA GLY A 240 4.55 42.54 27.27
C GLY A 240 3.51 41.47 27.06
N TYR A 241 2.59 41.76 26.14
CA TYR A 241 1.53 40.85 25.71
C TYR A 241 1.73 40.51 24.24
N TYR A 242 1.87 39.22 23.95
CA TYR A 242 2.20 38.75 22.61
C TYR A 242 1.19 37.69 22.15
N PHE A 243 1.15 37.49 20.83
CA PHE A 243 0.43 36.42 20.17
C PHE A 243 1.41 35.57 19.39
N VAL A 244 1.24 34.26 19.50
CA VAL A 244 2.03 33.28 18.77
C VAL A 244 1.12 32.52 17.81
N TYR A 245 1.61 32.31 16.59
CA TYR A 245 1.06 31.30 15.70
C TYR A 245 2.21 30.53 15.07
N ILE A 246 1.92 29.30 14.70
CA ILE A 246 2.90 28.40 14.10
C ILE A 246 2.57 28.29 12.62
N LYS A 247 3.59 28.37 11.79
CA LYS A 247 3.52 28.18 10.35
C LYS A 247 4.41 27.01 9.97
N ALA A 248 3.81 26.00 9.38
CA ALA A 248 4.50 24.84 8.85
C ALA A 248 4.38 24.89 7.34
N CYS A 249 5.51 24.83 6.65
CA CYS A 249 5.55 24.75 5.19
C CYS A 249 6.25 23.47 4.78
N ASP A 250 5.66 22.78 3.80
CA ASP A 250 6.25 21.61 3.16
C ASP A 250 7.38 22.01 2.19
N ILE A 251 7.97 21.03 1.52
CA ILE A 251 8.99 21.26 0.49
C ILE A 251 8.44 21.90 -0.80
N PHE A 252 7.12 21.97 -0.96
CA PHE A 252 6.42 22.62 -2.09
C PHE A 252 5.97 24.04 -1.76
N ASN A 253 6.31 24.55 -0.57
CA ASN A 253 5.90 25.85 -0.08
C ASN A 253 4.37 25.96 0.11
N ASN A 254 3.67 24.84 0.26
CA ASN A 254 2.33 24.80 0.84
C ASN A 254 2.46 25.00 2.34
N CYS A 255 1.75 25.99 2.87
CA CYS A 255 1.90 26.36 4.27
C CYS A 255 0.56 26.26 5.00
N GLY A 256 0.56 25.55 6.12
CA GLY A 256 -0.50 25.61 7.12
C GLY A 256 -0.13 26.57 8.24
N GLU A 257 -1.15 27.20 8.83
CA GLU A 257 -1.01 28.08 9.98
C GLU A 257 -1.90 27.60 11.13
N SER A 258 -1.36 27.64 12.35
CA SER A 258 -2.11 27.30 13.56
C SER A 258 -3.08 28.42 13.93
N ILE A 259 -4.01 28.11 14.84
CA ILE A 259 -4.75 29.14 15.56
C ILE A 259 -3.76 30.00 16.35
N LYS A 260 -4.01 31.31 16.42
CA LYS A 260 -3.25 32.26 17.24
C LYS A 260 -3.58 32.07 18.71
N PHE A 261 -2.58 32.03 19.58
CA PHE A 261 -2.78 31.95 21.03
C PHE A 261 -1.95 33.02 21.77
N PRO A 262 -2.51 33.61 22.83
CA PRO A 262 -1.85 34.69 23.58
C PRO A 262 -0.80 34.16 24.56
N ILE A 263 0.26 34.95 24.79
CA ILE A 263 1.25 34.75 25.85
C ILE A 263 1.53 36.07 26.56
N THR A 264 1.73 36.00 27.89
CA THR A 264 2.05 37.17 28.72
C THR A 264 3.45 37.04 29.30
N GLY A 265 4.29 38.06 29.04
CA GLY A 265 5.50 38.35 29.80
C GLY A 265 5.18 38.71 31.24
N GLN A 266 5.86 38.07 32.19
CA GLN A 266 5.88 38.45 33.60
C GLN A 266 7.24 39.00 33.98
#